data_AF-A0A914N755-F1
#
_entry.id   AF-A0A914N755-F1
#
_cell.length_a   1.000
_cell.length_b   1.000
_cell.length_c   1.000
_cell.angle_alpha   90.00
_cell.angle_beta   90.00
_cell.angle_gamma   90.00
#
_symmetry.space_group_name_H-M   'P 1'
#
loop_
_entity.id
_entity.type
_entity.pdbx_description
1 polymer ?
#
loop_
_entity_poly.entity_id
_entity_poly.type
_entity_poly.pdbx_seq_one_letter_code
_entity_poly.pdbx_strand_id
1 'polypeptide(L)'
;MEPFNKLQLTEVEYVVISIIIFCHSFTDGLSKQGRELLLNESEKYSKILMKMLQNRHGDLAGARRFTECVHLIQTCFFFGYQHSLFFSYLANVYECDTFRNVMPKAFVNLCLRKTMNSYFF
;
A
#
# COMPACT_ATOMS: atom_id res chain seq x y z
N MET A 1 -12.72 6.52 -1.77
CA MET A 1 -12.53 7.40 -2.95
C MET A 1 -12.33 8.86 -2.53
N GLU A 2 -13.10 9.38 -1.57
CA GLU A 2 -12.97 10.76 -1.04
C GLU A 2 -11.52 11.28 -0.85
N PRO A 3 -10.57 10.55 -0.23
CA PRO A 3 -9.20 11.08 -0.03
C PRO A 3 -8.42 11.29 -1.34
N PHE A 4 -8.59 10.39 -2.30
CA PHE A 4 -7.97 10.50 -3.63
C PHE A 4 -8.59 11.62 -4.45
N ASN A 5 -9.92 11.73 -4.41
CA ASN A 5 -10.66 12.74 -5.17
C ASN A 5 -10.37 14.16 -4.67
N LYS A 6 -10.10 14.34 -3.37
CA LYS A 6 -9.75 15.64 -2.77
C LYS A 6 -8.41 16.18 -3.23
N LEU A 7 -7.39 15.33 -3.41
CA LEU A 7 -6.07 15.79 -3.83
C LEU A 7 -5.99 16.18 -5.31
N GLN A 8 -6.95 15.73 -6.13
CA GLN A 8 -6.97 15.92 -7.58
C GLN A 8 -5.59 15.60 -8.19
N LEU A 9 -5.12 14.39 -7.93
CA LEU A 9 -3.82 13.93 -8.43
C LEU A 9 -3.81 13.95 -9.94
N THR A 10 -2.74 14.49 -10.51
CA THR A 10 -2.45 14.25 -11.93
C THR A 10 -2.06 12.78 -12.14
N GLU A 11 -2.21 12.28 -13.36
CA GLU A 11 -1.85 10.90 -13.71
C GLU A 11 -0.40 10.57 -13.30
N VAL A 12 0.53 11.49 -13.55
CA VAL A 12 1.94 11.31 -13.18
C VAL A 12 2.13 11.24 -11.67
N GLU A 13 1.45 12.10 -10.90
CA GLU A 13 1.49 12.06 -9.43
C GLU A 13 0.93 10.73 -8.90
N TYR A 14 -0.17 10.25 -9.48
CA TYR A 14 -0.78 8.98 -9.12
C TYR A 14 0.16 7.79 -9.37
N VAL A 15 0.84 7.76 -10.52
CA VAL A 15 1.81 6.70 -10.84
C VAL A 15 2.97 6.70 -9.87
N VAL A 16 3.55 7.87 -9.58
CA VAL A 16 4.68 7.97 -8.64
C VAL A 16 4.27 7.55 -7.22
N ILE A 17 3.09 7.98 -6.75
CA ILE A 17 2.53 7.54 -5.47
C ILE A 17 2.33 6.02 -5.44
N SER A 18 1.82 5.43 -6.52
CA SER A 18 1.62 3.98 -6.63
C SER A 18 2.94 3.23 -6.51
N ILE A 19 4.00 3.71 -7.17
CA ILE A 19 5.35 3.14 -7.05
C ILE A 19 5.83 3.18 -5.60
N ILE A 20 5.69 4.33 -4.92
CA ILE A 20 6.07 4.48 -3.51
C ILE A 20 5.31 3.46 -2.63
N ILE A 21 4.00 3.28 -2.85
CA ILE A 21 3.19 2.30 -2.12
C ILE A 21 3.68 0.87 -2.37
N PHE A 22 3.96 0.50 -3.63
CA PHE A 22 4.46 -0.84 -3.95
C PHE A 22 5.83 -1.10 -3.35
N CYS A 23 6.73 -0.13 -3.37
CA CYS A 23 8.05 -0.24 -2.74
C CYS A 23 7.96 -0.34 -1.20
N HIS A 24 6.97 0.29 -0.57
CA HIS A 24 6.74 0.16 0.88
C HIS A 24 5.90 -1.06 1.28
N SER A 25 5.36 -1.81 0.33
CA SER A 25 4.51 -2.95 0.65
C SER A 25 5.33 -4.06 1.33
N PHE A 26 5.06 -4.27 2.63
CA PHE A 26 5.68 -5.32 3.41
C PHE A 26 5.12 -6.67 2.97
N THR A 27 5.81 -7.35 2.08
CA THR A 27 5.53 -8.74 1.74
C THR A 27 6.41 -9.67 2.56
N ASP A 28 5.77 -10.60 3.28
CA ASP A 28 6.45 -11.71 3.93
C ASP A 28 7.26 -12.51 2.89
N GLY A 29 8.44 -12.98 3.29
CA GLY A 29 9.34 -13.77 2.41
C GLY A 29 10.39 -12.97 1.65
N LEU A 30 10.44 -11.63 1.76
CA LEU A 30 11.55 -10.85 1.22
C LEU A 30 12.85 -11.04 2.02
N SER A 31 13.95 -11.24 1.31
CA SER A 31 15.30 -11.20 1.88
C SER A 31 15.63 -9.80 2.43
N LYS A 32 16.63 -9.71 3.31
CA LYS A 32 17.11 -8.42 3.84
C LYS A 32 17.53 -7.48 2.70
N GLN A 33 18.26 -7.99 1.73
CA GLN A 33 18.71 -7.23 0.56
C GLN A 33 17.53 -6.73 -0.29
N GLY A 34 16.49 -7.56 -0.47
CA GLY A 34 15.28 -7.15 -1.18
C GLY A 34 14.53 -6.01 -0.47
N ARG A 35 14.44 -6.06 0.87
CA ARG A 35 13.84 -4.99 1.67
C ARG A 35 14.63 -3.69 1.55
N GLU A 36 15.97 -3.76 1.62
CA GLU A 36 16.83 -2.59 1.46
C GLU A 36 16.70 -1.98 0.06
N LEU A 37 16.65 -2.80 -1.00
CA LEU A 37 16.44 -2.33 -2.37
C LEU A 37 15.12 -1.58 -2.51
N LEU A 38 14.03 -2.16 -2.00
CA LEU A 38 12.70 -1.53 -2.08
C LEU A 38 12.63 -0.23 -1.28
N LEU A 39 13.26 -0.17 -0.10
CA LEU A 39 13.36 1.05 0.69
C LEU A 39 14.13 2.15 -0.06
N ASN A 40 15.25 1.80 -0.70
CA ASN A 40 16.02 2.75 -1.49
C ASN A 40 15.21 3.31 -2.68
N GLU A 41 14.45 2.45 -3.38
CA GLU A 41 13.57 2.93 -4.45
C GLU A 41 12.43 3.79 -3.90
N SER A 42 11.81 3.45 -2.75
CA SER A 42 10.75 4.27 -2.17
C SER A 42 11.24 5.67 -1.79
N GLU A 43 12.45 5.78 -1.23
CA GLU A 43 13.09 7.06 -0.92
C GLU A 43 13.39 7.88 -2.18
N LYS A 44 13.90 7.21 -3.23
CA LYS A 44 14.20 7.84 -4.52
C LYS A 44 12.94 8.41 -5.17
N TYR A 45 11.85 7.63 -5.25
CA TYR A 45 10.59 8.11 -5.81
C TYR A 45 9.92 9.17 -4.93
N SER A 46 10.10 9.12 -3.61
CA SER A 46 9.65 10.19 -2.71
C SER A 46 10.37 11.52 -3.00
N LYS A 47 11.69 11.49 -3.23
CA LYS A 47 12.47 12.67 -3.64
C LYS A 47 12.04 13.19 -5.01
N ILE A 48 11.74 12.31 -5.96
CA ILE A 48 11.21 12.68 -7.29
C ILE A 48 9.86 13.38 -7.13
N LEU A 49 8.94 12.81 -6.35
CA LEU A 49 7.62 13.40 -6.11
C LEU A 49 7.74 14.80 -5.47
N MET A 50 8.57 14.95 -4.44
CA MET A 50 8.81 16.26 -3.81
C MET A 50 9.30 17.29 -4.83
N LYS A 51 10.33 16.96 -5.61
CA LYS A 51 10.87 17.88 -6.63
C LYS A 51 9.84 18.23 -7.70
N MET A 52 9.07 17.25 -8.17
CA MET A 52 8.00 17.49 -9.14
C MET A 52 6.97 18.49 -8.62
N LEU A 53 6.54 18.31 -7.36
CA LEU A 53 5.56 19.19 -6.73
C LEU A 53 6.13 20.59 -6.48
N GLN A 54 7.38 20.70 -6.03
CA GLN A 54 8.07 21.99 -5.85
C GLN A 54 8.28 22.73 -7.18
N ASN A 55 8.65 22.02 -8.25
CA ASN A 55 8.80 22.61 -9.58
C ASN A 55 7.47 23.14 -10.12
N ARG A 56 6.34 22.47 -9.81
CA ARG A 56 5.01 22.86 -10.30
C ARG A 56 4.37 23.97 -9.46
N HIS A 57 4.54 23.94 -8.15
CA HIS A 57 3.79 24.80 -7.22
C HIS A 57 4.67 25.81 -6.45
N GLY A 58 5.99 25.74 -6.60
CA GLY A 58 6.96 26.47 -5.78
C GLY A 58 7.36 25.69 -4.53
N ASP A 59 8.47 26.09 -3.89
CA ASP A 59 9.12 25.32 -2.82
C ASP A 59 8.18 25.01 -1.63
N LEU A 60 7.51 26.03 -1.09
CA LEU A 60 6.67 25.89 0.09
C LEU A 60 5.33 25.21 -0.23
N ALA A 61 4.65 25.62 -1.29
CA ALA A 61 3.36 25.03 -1.66
C ALA A 61 3.52 23.60 -2.17
N GLY A 62 4.60 23.31 -2.90
CA GLY A 62 4.98 21.96 -3.31
C GLY A 62 5.29 21.06 -2.13
N ALA A 63 6.04 21.55 -1.13
CA ALA A 63 6.29 20.80 0.10
C ALA A 63 5.00 20.51 0.88
N ARG A 64 4.07 21.47 0.97
CA ARG A 64 2.76 21.25 1.59
C ARG A 64 1.97 20.16 0.88
N ARG A 65 1.90 20.22 -0.46
CA ARG A 65 1.22 19.22 -1.28
C ARG A 65 1.88 17.84 -1.17
N PHE A 66 3.21 17.79 -1.03
CA PHE A 66 3.91 16.54 -0.76
C PHE A 66 3.46 15.91 0.56
N THR A 67 3.30 16.69 1.63
CA THR A 67 2.75 16.19 2.90
C THR A 67 1.34 15.60 2.73
N GLU A 68 0.49 16.22 1.93
CA GLU A 68 -0.84 15.69 1.60
C GLU A 68 -0.74 14.35 0.87
N CYS A 69 0.18 14.20 -0.08
CA CYS A 69 0.45 12.93 -0.77
C CYS A 69 0.95 11.84 0.19
N VAL A 70 1.86 12.18 1.12
CA VAL A 70 2.33 11.25 2.15
C VAL A 70 1.19 10.80 3.06
N HIS A 71 0.29 11.71 3.44
CA HIS A 71 -0.88 11.37 4.23
C HIS A 71 -1.83 10.42 3.49
N LEU A 72 -2.00 10.62 2.17
CA LEU A 72 -2.75 9.71 1.32
C LEU A 72 -2.12 8.31 1.28
N ILE A 73 -0.79 8.22 1.14
CA ILE A 73 -0.05 6.95 1.18
C ILE A 73 -0.30 6.22 2.51
N GLN A 74 -0.15 6.93 3.64
CA GLN A 74 -0.43 6.37 4.96
C GLN A 74 -1.87 5.86 5.09
N THR A 75 -2.83 6.64 4.56
CA THR A 75 -4.25 6.27 4.53
C THR A 75 -4.47 4.98 3.74
N CYS A 76 -3.77 4.79 2.62
CA CYS A 76 -3.83 3.55 1.84
C CYS A 76 -3.34 2.34 2.63
N PHE A 77 -2.21 2.47 3.33
CA PHE A 77 -1.69 1.40 4.20
C PHE A 77 -2.65 1.08 5.34
N PHE A 78 -3.25 2.09 5.97
CA PHE A 78 -4.24 1.90 7.03
C PHE A 78 -5.45 1.10 6.52
N PHE A 79 -6.07 1.53 5.41
CA PHE A 79 -7.21 0.80 4.85
C PHE A 79 -6.84 -0.60 4.35
N GLY A 80 -5.66 -0.76 3.73
CA GLY A 80 -5.17 -2.07 3.31
C GLY A 80 -5.01 -3.03 4.48
N TYR A 81 -4.50 -2.55 5.62
CA TYR A 81 -4.40 -3.34 6.85
C TYR A 81 -5.78 -3.72 7.40
N GLN A 82 -6.70 -2.76 7.51
CA GLN A 82 -8.07 -3.03 8.00
C GLN A 82 -8.81 -4.03 7.11
N HIS A 83 -8.69 -3.91 5.79
CA HIS A 83 -9.22 -4.88 4.84
C HIS A 83 -8.59 -6.26 5.03
N SER A 84 -7.26 -6.34 5.22
CA SER A 84 -6.60 -7.62 5.49
C SER A 84 -7.15 -8.28 6.75
N LEU A 85 -7.42 -7.53 7.82
CA LEU A 85 -8.00 -8.07 9.06
C LEU A 85 -9.43 -8.56 8.84
N PHE A 86 -10.26 -7.75 8.18
CA PHE A 86 -11.64 -8.11 7.88
C PHE A 86 -11.73 -9.40 7.06
N PHE A 87 -10.95 -9.51 5.98
CA PHE A 87 -10.95 -10.72 5.17
C PHE A 87 -10.37 -11.93 5.89
N SER A 88 -9.36 -11.75 6.76
CA SER A 88 -8.88 -12.82 7.62
C SER A 88 -9.98 -13.32 8.58
N TYR A 89 -10.78 -12.42 9.16
CA TYR A 89 -11.90 -12.79 10.02
C TYR A 89 -12.98 -13.57 9.26
N LEU A 90 -13.39 -13.07 8.08
CA LEU A 90 -14.36 -13.79 7.25
C LEU A 90 -13.86 -15.19 6.85
N ALA A 91 -12.59 -15.29 6.44
CA ALA A 91 -12.01 -16.52 5.95
C ALA A 91 -11.77 -17.56 7.06
N ASN A 92 -11.49 -17.14 8.31
CA ASN A 92 -11.07 -18.07 9.36
C ASN A 92 -12.05 -18.20 10.54
N VAL A 93 -13.04 -17.31 10.69
CA VAL A 93 -13.91 -17.28 11.89
C VAL A 93 -15.39 -17.31 11.55
N TYR A 94 -15.85 -16.47 10.62
CA TYR A 94 -17.30 -16.31 10.39
C TYR A 94 -17.90 -17.41 9.49
N GLU A 95 -17.47 -17.49 8.22
CA GLU A 95 -18.02 -18.45 7.25
C GLU A 95 -16.97 -18.83 6.17
N CYS A 96 -16.07 -19.74 6.53
CA CYS A 96 -14.96 -20.14 5.64
C CYS A 96 -15.44 -20.70 4.29
N ASP A 97 -16.48 -21.53 4.29
CA ASP A 97 -16.98 -22.18 3.08
C ASP A 97 -17.64 -21.18 2.13
N THR A 98 -18.47 -20.27 2.66
CA THR A 98 -19.06 -19.17 1.88
C THR A 98 -17.96 -18.28 1.29
N PHE A 99 -16.94 -17.94 2.09
CA PHE A 99 -15.81 -17.14 1.62
C PHE A 99 -15.06 -17.80 0.46
N ARG A 100 -14.78 -19.11 0.56
CA ARG A 100 -14.11 -19.90 -0.50
C ARG A 100 -14.92 -19.96 -1.80
N ASN A 101 -16.25 -19.99 -1.69
CA ASN A 101 -17.14 -20.11 -2.84
C ASN A 101 -17.38 -18.78 -3.58
N VAL A 102 -17.32 -17.65 -2.86
CA VAL A 102 -17.60 -16.32 -3.43
C VAL A 102 -16.33 -15.61 -3.91
N MET A 103 -15.20 -15.79 -3.20
CA MET A 103 -13.98 -15.03 -3.49
C MET A 103 -13.13 -15.67 -4.60
N PRO A 104 -12.39 -14.85 -5.39
CA PRO A 104 -11.44 -15.36 -6.36
C PRO A 104 -10.40 -16.29 -5.71
N LYS A 105 -10.11 -17.43 -6.35
CA LYS A 105 -9.19 -18.45 -5.81
C LYS A 105 -7.83 -17.89 -5.36
N ALA A 106 -7.24 -16.99 -6.15
CA ALA A 106 -5.97 -16.36 -5.81
C ALA A 106 -6.04 -15.55 -4.50
N PHE A 107 -7.17 -14.87 -4.26
CA PHE A 107 -7.39 -14.09 -3.06
C PHE A 107 -7.65 -14.98 -1.84
N VAL A 108 -8.43 -16.05 -2.00
CA VAL A 108 -8.62 -17.08 -0.97
C VAL A 108 -7.29 -17.65 -0.51
N ASN A 109 -6.43 -18.04 -1.46
CA ASN A 109 -5.10 -18.56 -1.17
C ASN A 109 -4.23 -17.54 -0.42
N LEU A 110 -4.33 -16.25 -0.75
CA LEU A 110 -3.60 -15.18 -0.07
C LEU A 110 -4.05 -15.03 1.39
N CYS A 111 -5.37 -15.02 1.65
CA CYS A 111 -5.92 -14.86 2.99
C CYS A 111 -5.66 -16.09 3.88
N LEU A 112 -5.71 -17.30 3.32
CA LEU A 112 -5.49 -18.55 4.06
C LEU A 112 -4.00 -18.93 4.21
N ARG A 113 -3.08 -18.37 3.42
CA ARG A 113 -1.63 -18.62 3.58
C ARG A 113 -1.09 -18.18 4.94
N LYS A 114 -1.67 -17.14 5.55
CA LYS A 114 -1.21 -16.60 6.83
C LYS A 114 -1.39 -17.57 8.01
N THR A 115 -2.30 -18.56 7.92
CA THR A 115 -2.56 -19.52 9.00
C THR A 115 -1.68 -20.78 8.97
N MET A 116 -0.97 -21.09 7.87
CA MET A 116 -0.06 -22.26 7.83
C MET A 116 1.32 -21.99 8.44
N ASN A 117 1.76 -20.74 8.50
CA ASN A 117 3.07 -20.38 9.08
C ASN A 117 3.05 -20.17 10.60
N SER A 118 1.89 -20.23 11.25
CA SER A 118 1.77 -20.15 12.72
C SER A 118 1.91 -21.49 13.45
N TYR A 119 2.14 -22.59 12.71
CA TYR A 119 2.33 -23.95 13.26
C TYR A 119 3.77 -24.48 13.15
N PHE A 120 4.72 -23.63 12.76
CA PHE A 120 6.15 -23.97 12.77
C PHE A 120 6.90 -22.97 13.66
N PHE A 121 6.77 -23.16 14.97
CA PHE A 121 7.74 -22.76 15.99
C PHE A 121 8.16 -24.01 16.76
#